data_AF-A0A430AU26-F1
#
_entry.id   AF-A0A430AU26-F1
#
_cell.length_a   1.000
_cell.length_b   1.000
_cell.length_c   1.000
_cell.angle_alpha   90.00
_cell.angle_beta   90.00
_cell.angle_gamma   90.00
#
_symmetry.space_group_name_H-M   'P 1'
#
loop_
_entity.id
_entity.type
_entity.pdbx_description
1 polymer ?
#
loop_
_entity_poly.entity_id
_entity_poly.type
_entity_poly.pdbx_seq_one_letter_code
_entity_poly.pdbx_strand_id
1 'polypeptide(L)' 'MFEISKDLSWQVRKKRALLRLTISEVASEMGISRQTLRKIESEELKKTTKTVFVKVTNWLLEEQEVI' A
#
# COMPACT_ATOMS: atom_id res chain seq x y z
N MET A 1 9.95 13.43 -6.16
CA MET A 1 9.30 12.76 -5.01
C MET A 1 7.83 12.59 -5.36
N PHE A 2 7.20 11.47 -5.01
CA PHE A 2 5.83 11.15 -5.41
C PHE A 2 4.88 11.35 -4.23
N GLU A 3 3.73 11.95 -4.48
CA GLU A 3 2.71 12.22 -3.46
C GLU A 3 1.91 10.97 -3.12
N ILE A 4 1.60 10.80 -1.83
CA ILE A 4 0.64 9.79 -1.35
C ILE A 4 -0.60 10.57 -0.94
N SER A 5 -1.66 10.47 -1.75
CA SER A 5 -2.94 11.10 -1.45
C SER A 5 -3.68 10.34 -0.35
N LYS A 6 -4.60 11.00 0.34
CA LYS A 6 -5.49 10.36 1.33
C LYS A 6 -6.31 9.23 0.70
N ASP A 7 -6.75 9.43 -0.53
CA ASP A 7 -7.49 8.41 -1.28
C ASP A 7 -6.63 7.17 -1.53
N LEU A 8 -5.37 7.34 -1.95
CA LEU A 8 -4.44 6.22 -2.11
C LEU A 8 -4.23 5.48 -0.78
N SER A 9 -3.99 6.21 0.31
CA SER A 9 -3.86 5.62 1.65
C SER A 9 -5.09 4.80 2.05
N TRP A 10 -6.28 5.32 1.79
CA TRP A 10 -7.54 4.65 2.07
C TRP A 10 -7.74 3.40 1.22
N GLN A 11 -7.45 3.47 -0.09
CA GLN A 11 -7.57 2.33 -1.00
C GLN A 11 -6.65 1.17 -0.59
N VAL A 12 -5.39 1.47 -0.20
CA VAL A 12 -4.44 0.46 0.28
C VAL A 12 -4.99 -0.25 1.51
N ARG A 13 -5.42 0.54 2.50
CA ARG A 13 -6.00 0.02 3.75
C ARG A 13 -7.26 -0.82 3.49
N LYS A 14 -8.11 -0.37 2.58
CA LYS A 14 -9.35 -1.06 2.19
C LYS A 14 -9.06 -2.39 1.51
N LYS A 15 -8.21 -2.40 0.47
CA LYS A 15 -7.83 -3.65 -0.23
C LYS A 15 -7.22 -4.65 0.74
N ARG A 16 -6.32 -4.22 1.63
CA ARG A 16 -5.73 -5.10 2.65
C ARG A 16 -6.78 -5.69 3.58
N ALA A 17 -7.71 -4.86 4.07
CA ALA A 17 -8.77 -5.32 4.96
C ALA A 17 -9.72 -6.32 4.27
N LEU A 18 -10.06 -6.11 2.99
CA LEU A 18 -10.87 -7.03 2.20
C LEU A 18 -10.18 -8.40 2.03
N LEU A 19 -8.87 -8.40 1.80
CA LEU A 19 -8.06 -9.61 1.69
C LEU A 19 -7.73 -10.26 3.04
N ARG A 20 -8.13 -9.64 4.17
CA ARG A 20 -7.83 -10.09 5.53
C ARG A 20 -6.33 -10.27 5.81
N LEU A 21 -5.49 -9.52 5.11
CA LEU A 21 -4.04 -9.56 5.27
C LEU A 21 -3.57 -8.62 6.40
N THR A 22 -2.55 -9.05 7.11
CA THR A 22 -1.79 -8.22 8.05
C THR A 22 -0.96 -7.19 7.29
N ILE A 23 -0.59 -6.09 7.96
CA ILE A 23 0.36 -5.11 7.38
C ILE A 23 1.70 -5.77 7.04
N SER A 24 2.14 -6.76 7.82
CA SER A 24 3.42 -7.43 7.59
C SER A 24 3.41 -8.26 6.30
N GLU A 25 2.32 -9.00 6.03
CA GLU A 25 2.17 -9.79 4.81
C GLU A 25 2.17 -8.89 3.57
N VAL A 26 1.33 -7.84 3.55
CA VAL A 26 1.28 -6.91 2.41
C VAL A 26 2.59 -6.16 2.22
N ALA A 27 3.25 -5.75 3.30
CA ALA A 27 4.56 -5.09 3.19
C ALA A 27 5.62 -6.02 2.60
N SER A 28 5.60 -7.30 2.97
CA SER A 28 6.48 -8.33 2.40
C SER A 28 6.18 -8.55 0.92
N GLU A 29 4.90 -8.67 0.54
CA GLU A 29 4.42 -8.86 -0.84
C GLU A 29 4.82 -7.68 -1.75
N MET A 30 4.60 -6.44 -1.31
CA MET A 30 5.04 -5.23 -2.01
C MET A 30 6.57 -5.05 -2.03
N GLY A 31 7.30 -5.76 -1.17
CA GLY A 31 8.73 -5.54 -0.94
C GLY A 31 9.05 -4.15 -0.41
N ILE A 32 8.29 -3.65 0.57
CA ILE A 32 8.54 -2.40 1.30
C ILE A 32 8.60 -2.67 2.80
N SER A 33 9.13 -1.73 3.59
CA SER A 33 9.15 -1.92 5.04
C SER A 33 7.74 -1.86 5.62
N ARG A 34 7.47 -2.68 6.64
CA ARG A 34 6.22 -2.63 7.44
C ARG A 34 5.92 -1.21 7.94
N GLN A 35 6.96 -0.48 8.37
CA GLN A 35 6.81 0.89 8.87
C GLN A 35 6.39 1.86 7.75
N THR A 36 6.91 1.66 6.53
CA THR A 36 6.50 2.45 5.36
C THR A 36 5.02 2.22 5.06
N LEU A 37 4.58 0.96 4.98
CA LEU A 37 3.17 0.66 4.73
C LEU A 37 2.25 1.21 5.83
N ARG A 38 2.64 1.05 7.11
CA ARG A 38 1.89 1.64 8.23
C ARG A 38 1.69 3.14 8.06
N LYS A 39 2.76 3.88 7.74
CA LYS A 39 2.68 5.34 7.55
C LYS A 39 1.87 5.75 6.32
N ILE A 40 1.84 4.91 5.29
CA ILE A 40 0.96 5.12 4.13
C ILE A 40 -0.50 4.99 4.57
N GLU A 41 -0.87 3.88 5.21
CA GLU A 41 -2.25 3.63 5.63
C GLU A 41 -2.77 4.57 6.71
N SER A 42 -1.88 5.15 7.52
CA SER A 42 -2.23 6.16 8.54
C SER A 42 -2.17 7.60 8.05
N GLU A 43 -1.95 7.84 6.75
CA GLU A 43 -1.81 9.17 6.14
C GLU A 43 -0.62 10.00 6.69
N GLU A 44 0.27 9.40 7.47
CA GLU A 44 1.48 10.03 8.03
C GLU A 44 2.55 10.28 6.95
N LEU A 45 2.60 9.44 5.91
CA LEU A 45 3.56 9.58 4.82
C LEU A 45 2.96 10.38 3.66
N LYS A 46 3.30 11.66 3.55
CA LYS A 46 2.79 12.54 2.47
C LYS A 46 3.50 12.36 1.14
N LYS A 47 4.78 11.95 1.17
CA LYS A 47 5.63 11.82 -0.03
C LYS A 47 6.56 10.62 0.10
N THR A 48 6.86 9.98 -1.02
CA THR A 48 7.75 8.81 -1.09
C THR A 48 8.61 8.79 -2.36
N THR A 49 9.48 7.79 -2.48
CA THR A 49 10.29 7.57 -3.69
C THR A 49 9.43 7.00 -4.83
N LYS A 50 9.91 7.15 -6.07
CA LYS A 50 9.24 6.57 -7.25
C LYS A 50 9.01 5.07 -7.07
N THR A 51 10.02 4.35 -6.60
CA THR A 51 9.99 2.90 -6.42
C THR A 51 8.90 2.46 -5.46
N VAL A 52 8.77 3.11 -4.30
CA VAL A 52 7.72 2.79 -3.33
C VAL A 52 6.35 3.14 -3.87
N PHE A 53 6.20 4.29 -4.54
CA PHE A 53 4.94 4.69 -5.15
C PHE A 53 4.46 3.65 -6.18
N VAL A 54 5.33 3.25 -7.10
CA VAL A 54 5.02 2.24 -8.13
C VAL A 54 4.64 0.90 -7.51
N LYS A 55 5.37 0.44 -6.48
CA LYS A 55 5.03 -0.81 -5.77
C LYS A 55 3.63 -0.78 -5.17
N VAL A 56 3.27 0.33 -4.53
CA VAL A 56 1.95 0.51 -3.91
C VAL A 56 0.84 0.59 -4.96
N THR A 57 1.04 1.34 -6.04
CA THR A 57 0.03 1.45 -7.10
C THR A 57 -0.13 0.16 -7.88
N ASN A 58 0.97 -0.57 -8.14
CA ASN A 58 0.89 -1.88 -8.80
C ASN A 58 0.09 -2.85 -7.94
N TRP A 59 0.40 -2.94 -6.64
CA TRP A 59 -0.35 -3.81 -5.74
C TRP A 59 -1.83 -3.44 -5.66
N LEU A 60 -2.21 -2.16 -5.81
CA LEU A 60 -3.62 -1.78 -5.89
C LEU A 60 -4.28 -2.27 -7.19
N LEU A 61 -3.57 -2.14 -8.32
CA LEU A 61 -4.05 -2.48 -9.66
C LEU A 61 -4.05 -3.98 -9.96
N GLU A 62 -3.32 -4.79 -9.18
CA GLU A 62 -3.33 -6.25 -9.33
C GLU A 62 -4.77 -6.79 -9.20
N GLU A 63 -5.27 -7.34 -10.31
CA GLU A 63 -6.54 -8.07 -10.37
C GLU A 63 -6.40 -9.33 -9.51
N GLN A 64 -7.31 -9.49 -8.56
CA GLN A 64 -7.40 -10.71 -7.76
C GLN A 64 -8.33 -11.66 -8.51
N GLU A 65 -7.80 -12.79 -8.99
CA GLU A 65 -8.66 -13.91 -9.38
C GLU A 65 -9.40 -14.38 -8.12
N VAL A 66 -10.69 -14.09 -8.06
CA VAL A 66 -11.58 -14.64 -7.02
C VAL A 66 -11.80 -16.11 -7.40
N ILE A 67 -11.07 -17.01 -6.74
CA ILE A 67 -11.31 -18.46 -6.78
C ILE A 67 -12.55 -18.80 -5.93
#